data_AF-A0A317KJ23-F1
#
_entry.id   AF-A0A317KJ23-F1
#
_cell.length_a   1.000
_cell.length_b   1.000
_cell.length_c   1.000
_cell.angle_alpha   90.00
_cell.angle_beta   90.00
_cell.angle_gamma   90.00
#
_symmetry.space_group_name_H-M   'P 1'
#
loop_
_entity.id
_entity.type
_entity.pdbx_description
1 polymer ?
#
loop_
_entity_poly.entity_id
_entity_poly.type
_entity_poly.pdbx_seq_one_letter_code
_entity_poly.pdbx_strand_id
1 'polypeptide(L)'
;MENTVHIEAATERYRRTTAQRTEIERRQATGVTRVVATGEQVEARVRRLARAGAVTPEAILRALPEGEPVARAALLERIIADTNDLQAVNFLSRGARAARTVGRIAADVRGRRIPIGTGFLVAPALLLTNNHVLPDEPAADAAVLELNCEDGIDHEAGKVAGYQLDPGAFFLTDEELDYSLVAVAPGAGRPPGDEFGWNRLVHQQGKAVIGEWLNIVGHPQGRLKEVALRNNGLVNELDHFLHYATDTEPGNSGSPVFNDQWEVVALHHSGIPATDAEGNWLKADGSRWRPSDGDDAVHWIANEGVRVSALLGHLFGRPLTPVQRAVLDSLGPQAVPAGVQPAAPAVADSAVTGLV
;
A
#
# COMPACT_ATOMS: atom_id res chain seq x y z
N MET A 1 -21.08 -7.58 3.47
CA MET A 1 -21.42 -8.14 2.15
C MET A 1 -20.56 -7.53 1.04
N GLU A 2 -20.17 -6.24 1.12
CA GLU A 2 -19.31 -5.60 0.09
C GLU A 2 -17.91 -6.21 -0.06
N ASN A 3 -17.26 -6.64 1.04
CA ASN A 3 -15.95 -7.30 0.95
C ASN A 3 -15.97 -8.60 0.10
N THR A 4 -17.11 -9.28 0.00
CA THR A 4 -17.24 -10.52 -0.80
C THR A 4 -17.02 -10.27 -2.30
N VAL A 5 -17.45 -9.12 -2.83
CA VAL A 5 -17.26 -8.78 -4.25
C VAL A 5 -15.77 -8.60 -4.58
N HIS A 6 -15.02 -7.90 -3.71
CA HIS A 6 -13.57 -7.75 -3.90
C HIS A 6 -12.85 -9.08 -3.80
N ILE A 7 -13.24 -9.95 -2.85
CA ILE A 7 -12.66 -11.30 -2.71
C ILE A 7 -12.93 -12.14 -3.95
N GLU A 8 -14.16 -12.14 -4.49
CA GLU A 8 -14.49 -12.88 -5.71
C GLU A 8 -13.70 -12.37 -6.92
N ALA A 9 -13.62 -11.04 -7.10
CA ALA A 9 -12.86 -10.43 -8.18
C ALA A 9 -11.35 -10.72 -8.07
N ALA A 10 -10.79 -10.65 -6.86
CA ALA A 10 -9.39 -10.99 -6.57
C ALA A 10 -9.12 -12.47 -6.84
N THR A 11 -10.03 -13.34 -6.41
CA THR A 11 -9.96 -14.80 -6.65
C THR A 11 -9.98 -15.11 -8.14
N GLU A 12 -10.84 -14.45 -8.91
CA GLU A 12 -10.91 -14.66 -10.36
C GLU A 12 -9.66 -14.15 -11.07
N ARG A 13 -9.15 -12.97 -10.70
CA ARG A 13 -7.85 -12.46 -11.18
C ARG A 13 -6.72 -13.42 -10.87
N TYR A 14 -6.71 -13.98 -9.66
CA TYR A 14 -5.74 -14.99 -9.24
C TYR A 14 -5.86 -16.24 -10.11
N ARG A 15 -7.05 -16.83 -10.27
CA ARG A 15 -7.27 -18.01 -11.12
C ARG A 15 -6.84 -17.78 -12.56
N ARG A 16 -7.24 -16.67 -13.17
CA ARG A 16 -6.90 -16.32 -14.56
C ARG A 16 -5.39 -16.17 -14.80
N THR A 17 -4.65 -15.79 -13.77
CA THR A 17 -3.19 -15.59 -13.84
C THR A 17 -2.37 -16.82 -13.41
N THR A 18 -3.00 -18.01 -13.30
CA THR A 18 -2.30 -19.26 -12.94
C THR A 18 -1.13 -19.56 -13.86
N ALA A 19 -1.30 -19.47 -15.18
CA ALA A 19 -0.22 -19.72 -16.13
C ALA A 19 0.98 -18.76 -15.96
N GLN A 20 0.70 -17.48 -15.65
CA GLN A 20 1.75 -16.49 -15.38
C GLN A 20 2.53 -16.87 -14.11
N ARG A 21 1.84 -17.25 -13.03
CA ARG A 21 2.48 -17.71 -11.79
C ARG A 21 3.28 -19.00 -11.98
N THR A 22 2.75 -19.99 -12.70
CA THR A 22 3.48 -21.22 -13.00
C THR A 22 4.76 -20.93 -13.80
N GLU A 23 4.74 -19.99 -14.73
CA GLU A 23 5.95 -19.57 -15.45
C GLU A 23 6.94 -18.83 -14.55
N ILE A 24 6.46 -17.96 -13.64
CA ILE A 24 7.29 -17.32 -12.61
C ILE A 24 7.96 -18.37 -11.73
N GLU A 25 7.20 -19.32 -11.18
CA GLU A 25 7.71 -20.42 -10.35
C GLU A 25 8.74 -21.27 -11.10
N ARG A 26 8.46 -21.59 -12.38
CA ARG A 26 9.41 -22.32 -13.24
C ARG A 26 10.71 -21.52 -13.43
N ARG A 27 10.62 -20.21 -13.68
CA ARG A 27 11.79 -19.33 -13.80
C ARG A 27 12.57 -19.29 -12.49
N GLN A 28 11.90 -19.14 -11.35
CA GLN A 28 12.53 -19.17 -10.02
C GLN A 28 13.23 -20.50 -9.73
N ALA A 29 12.65 -21.62 -10.14
CA ALA A 29 13.23 -22.95 -9.94
C ALA A 29 14.46 -23.22 -10.84
N THR A 30 14.50 -22.64 -12.04
CA THR A 30 15.62 -22.76 -12.99
C THR A 30 16.66 -21.65 -12.88
N GLY A 31 16.30 -20.54 -12.24
CA GLY A 31 17.13 -19.35 -12.10
C GLY A 31 18.09 -19.44 -10.93
N VAL A 32 19.14 -18.62 -10.97
CA VAL A 32 20.04 -18.44 -9.81
C VAL A 32 19.38 -17.57 -8.73
N THR A 33 18.33 -16.82 -9.09
CA THR A 33 17.70 -15.79 -8.27
C THR A 33 16.19 -16.03 -8.16
N ARG A 34 15.60 -15.71 -6.99
CA ARG A 34 14.14 -15.71 -6.79
C ARG A 34 13.43 -14.55 -7.50
N VAL A 35 14.19 -13.50 -7.84
CA VAL A 35 13.67 -12.32 -8.51
C VAL A 35 13.39 -12.65 -9.98
N VAL A 36 12.23 -12.22 -10.48
CA VAL A 36 11.86 -12.31 -11.89
C VAL A 36 11.45 -10.91 -12.37
N ALA A 37 12.28 -10.31 -13.23
CA ALA A 37 12.03 -8.97 -13.77
C ALA A 37 12.23 -8.89 -15.29
N THR A 38 11.55 -7.96 -15.95
CA THR A 38 11.92 -7.52 -17.31
C THR A 38 13.13 -6.59 -17.27
N GLY A 39 13.89 -6.49 -18.36
CA GLY A 39 15.04 -5.57 -18.43
C GLY A 39 14.68 -4.12 -18.11
N GLU A 40 13.50 -3.66 -18.51
CA GLU A 40 12.99 -2.33 -18.19
C GLU A 40 12.74 -2.15 -16.68
N GLN A 41 12.12 -3.14 -16.03
CA GLN A 41 11.89 -3.14 -14.58
C GLN A 41 13.21 -3.12 -13.80
N VAL A 42 14.19 -3.91 -14.24
CA VAL A 42 15.54 -3.93 -13.66
C VAL A 42 16.18 -2.54 -13.75
N GLU A 43 16.18 -1.92 -14.93
CA GLU A 43 16.76 -0.59 -15.09
C GLU A 43 16.05 0.48 -14.25
N ALA A 44 14.71 0.45 -14.21
CA ALA A 44 13.93 1.35 -13.38
C ALA A 44 14.30 1.19 -11.89
N ARG A 45 14.45 -0.06 -11.43
CA ARG A 45 14.87 -0.40 -10.07
C ARG A 45 16.27 0.12 -9.76
N VAL A 46 17.25 -0.10 -10.64
CA VAL A 46 18.63 0.40 -10.46
C VAL A 46 18.66 1.91 -10.32
N ARG A 47 18.01 2.64 -11.24
CA ARG A 47 17.93 4.12 -11.19
C ARG A 47 17.33 4.60 -9.87
N ARG A 48 16.36 3.87 -9.34
CA ARG A 48 15.66 4.20 -8.10
C ARG A 48 16.50 3.91 -6.85
N LEU A 49 17.10 2.72 -6.76
CA LEU A 49 17.97 2.36 -5.65
C LEU A 49 19.21 3.24 -5.57
N ALA A 50 19.77 3.64 -6.71
CA ALA A 50 20.86 4.61 -6.78
C ALA A 50 20.47 5.97 -6.18
N ARG A 51 19.29 6.50 -6.53
CA ARG A 51 18.75 7.74 -5.93
C ARG A 51 18.48 7.61 -4.44
N ALA A 52 18.09 6.43 -3.98
CA ALA A 52 17.85 6.13 -2.57
C ALA A 52 19.14 5.82 -1.78
N GLY A 53 20.31 5.78 -2.43
CA GLY A 53 21.57 5.40 -1.80
C GLY A 53 21.64 3.94 -1.36
N ALA A 54 20.75 3.09 -1.87
CA ALA A 54 20.64 1.68 -1.50
C ALA A 54 21.56 0.76 -2.32
N VAL A 55 22.08 1.24 -3.45
CA VAL A 55 23.07 0.55 -4.29
C VAL A 55 24.27 1.48 -4.47
N THR A 56 25.48 0.95 -4.33
CA THR A 56 26.70 1.74 -4.47
C THR A 56 27.04 2.01 -5.95
N PRO A 57 27.63 3.16 -6.29
CA PRO A 57 28.12 3.43 -7.64
C PRO A 57 29.06 2.34 -8.18
N GLU A 58 29.87 1.73 -7.31
CA GLU A 58 30.78 0.65 -7.65
C GLU A 58 30.04 -0.64 -8.02
N ALA A 59 28.95 -0.96 -7.32
CA ALA A 59 28.10 -2.10 -7.65
C ALA A 59 27.43 -1.91 -9.01
N ILE A 60 26.96 -0.69 -9.31
CA ILE A 60 26.40 -0.32 -10.62
C ILE A 60 27.48 -0.46 -11.70
N LEU A 61 28.66 0.12 -11.51
CA LEU A 61 29.76 0.09 -12.48
C LEU A 61 30.25 -1.34 -12.77
N ARG A 62 30.31 -2.21 -11.77
CA ARG A 62 30.64 -3.65 -11.96
C ARG A 62 29.61 -4.40 -12.79
N ALA A 63 28.37 -3.92 -12.83
CA ALA A 63 27.23 -4.57 -13.48
C ALA A 63 27.03 -4.16 -14.94
N LEU A 64 27.77 -3.16 -15.44
CA LEU A 64 27.64 -2.61 -16.78
C LEU A 64 28.71 -3.20 -17.71
N PRO A 65 28.50 -4.35 -18.36
CA PRO A 65 29.32 -4.74 -19.50
C PRO A 65 29.00 -3.84 -20.71
N GLU A 66 30.02 -3.52 -21.50
CA GLU A 66 29.82 -3.01 -22.86
C GLU A 66 29.40 -4.18 -23.77
N GLY A 67 28.17 -4.14 -24.30
CA GLY A 67 27.64 -5.12 -25.25
C GLY A 67 26.57 -6.08 -24.68
N GLU A 68 25.56 -6.35 -25.51
CA GLU A 68 24.34 -7.16 -25.30
C GLU A 68 23.39 -6.79 -24.13
N PRO A 69 22.20 -6.21 -24.43
CA PRO A 69 21.20 -5.80 -23.42
C PRO A 69 20.74 -6.91 -22.47
N VAL A 70 20.66 -8.16 -22.96
CA VAL A 70 20.14 -9.31 -22.21
C VAL A 70 21.11 -9.74 -21.11
N ALA A 71 22.41 -9.80 -21.40
CA ALA A 71 23.44 -10.14 -20.42
C ALA A 71 23.57 -9.07 -19.33
N ARG A 72 23.45 -7.79 -19.71
CA ARG A 72 23.44 -6.65 -18.78
C ARG A 72 22.24 -6.72 -17.82
N ALA A 73 21.04 -7.01 -18.33
CA ALA A 73 19.84 -7.14 -17.51
C ALA A 73 19.98 -8.28 -16.48
N ALA A 74 20.49 -9.45 -16.89
CA ALA A 74 20.68 -10.59 -16.00
C ALA A 74 21.73 -10.34 -14.89
N LEU A 75 22.78 -9.55 -15.17
CA LEU A 75 23.79 -9.16 -14.18
C LEU A 75 23.26 -8.13 -13.18
N LEU A 76 22.50 -7.14 -13.65
CA LEU A 76 21.84 -6.15 -12.78
C LEU A 76 20.78 -6.83 -11.90
N GLU A 77 20.02 -7.77 -12.45
CA GLU A 77 19.07 -8.60 -11.71
C GLU A 77 19.78 -9.40 -10.61
N ARG A 78 20.94 -9.99 -10.89
CA ARG A 78 21.76 -10.69 -9.88
C ARG A 78 22.19 -9.80 -8.70
N ILE A 79 22.55 -8.55 -8.95
CA ILE A 79 22.94 -7.60 -7.88
C ILE A 79 21.73 -7.18 -7.05
N ILE A 80 20.56 -7.06 -7.69
CA ILE A 80 19.30 -6.73 -7.01
C ILE A 80 18.78 -7.92 -6.20
N ALA A 81 18.94 -9.13 -6.73
CA ALA A 81 18.39 -10.37 -6.19
C ALA A 81 19.31 -11.09 -5.20
N ASP A 82 20.52 -10.58 -4.96
CA ASP A 82 21.34 -10.95 -3.81
C ASP A 82 20.74 -10.34 -2.51
N THR A 83 19.41 -10.46 -2.39
CA THR A 83 18.61 -10.15 -1.21
C THR A 83 18.95 -11.19 -0.16
N ASN A 84 20.05 -10.91 0.52
CA ASN A 84 20.36 -11.48 1.81
C ASN A 84 19.19 -11.16 2.76
N ASP A 85 18.75 -12.11 3.59
CA ASP A 85 17.77 -11.84 4.66
C ASP A 85 18.30 -10.79 5.68
N LEU A 86 19.55 -10.37 5.54
CA LEU A 86 20.19 -9.30 6.27
C LEU A 86 19.73 -7.93 5.76
N GLN A 87 18.96 -7.25 6.60
CA GLN A 87 18.67 -5.82 6.47
C GLN A 87 19.63 -5.00 7.32
N ALA A 88 19.96 -3.79 6.86
CA ALA A 88 20.69 -2.83 7.68
C ALA A 88 19.88 -2.50 8.94
N VAL A 89 20.53 -2.25 10.09
CA VAL A 89 19.84 -1.98 11.36
C VAL A 89 18.83 -0.82 11.26
N ASN A 90 19.11 0.17 10.41
CA ASN A 90 18.21 1.30 10.18
C ASN A 90 16.90 0.92 9.45
N PHE A 91 16.76 -0.30 8.94
CA PHE A 91 15.51 -0.86 8.45
C PHE A 91 14.41 -0.76 9.51
N LEU A 92 14.74 -1.10 10.76
CA LEU A 92 13.78 -1.05 11.87
C LEU A 92 13.33 0.39 12.16
N SER A 93 14.27 1.34 12.23
CA SER A 93 13.93 2.75 12.50
C SER A 93 13.15 3.39 11.34
N ARG A 94 13.45 3.01 10.10
CA ARG A 94 12.68 3.43 8.92
C ARG A 94 11.27 2.84 8.93
N GLY A 95 11.14 1.58 9.36
CA GLY A 95 9.87 0.91 9.56
C GLY A 95 9.02 1.55 10.62
N ALA A 96 9.59 1.83 11.80
CA ALA A 96 8.91 2.57 12.86
C ALA A 96 8.40 3.93 12.37
N ARG A 97 9.20 4.66 11.58
CA ARG A 97 8.78 5.93 10.98
C ARG A 97 7.59 5.75 10.02
N ALA A 98 7.62 4.74 9.15
CA ALA A 98 6.53 4.46 8.20
C ALA A 98 5.25 4.02 8.92
N ALA A 99 5.38 3.11 9.89
CA ALA A 99 4.30 2.56 10.71
C ALA A 99 3.60 3.62 11.56
N ARG A 100 4.32 4.66 12.00
CA ARG A 100 3.78 5.77 12.80
C ARG A 100 2.63 6.52 12.10
N THR A 101 2.61 6.49 10.76
CA THR A 101 1.61 7.16 9.92
C THR A 101 0.35 6.31 9.68
N VAL A 102 0.39 5.03 10.07
CA VAL A 102 -0.68 4.06 9.91
C VAL A 102 -1.56 4.08 11.15
N GLY A 103 -2.88 4.08 10.95
CA GLY A 103 -3.87 4.10 12.02
C GLY A 103 -5.03 3.17 11.76
N ARG A 104 -5.74 2.85 12.85
CA ARG A 104 -6.98 2.09 12.82
C ARG A 104 -8.12 3.04 12.46
N ILE A 105 -8.95 2.65 11.50
CA ILE A 105 -10.18 3.37 11.20
C ILE A 105 -11.29 2.71 12.01
N ALA A 106 -12.02 3.51 12.78
CA ALA A 106 -13.14 3.05 13.59
C ALA A 106 -14.39 3.87 13.30
N ALA A 107 -15.51 3.20 13.04
CA ALA A 107 -16.82 3.85 12.98
C ALA A 107 -17.29 4.20 14.41
N ASP A 108 -17.83 5.40 14.59
CA ASP A 108 -18.52 5.78 15.82
C ASP A 108 -19.98 5.32 15.75
N VAL A 109 -20.28 4.23 16.44
CA VAL A 109 -21.64 3.70 16.57
C VAL A 109 -22.13 3.96 17.98
N ARG A 110 -22.87 5.06 18.16
CA ARG A 110 -23.49 5.47 19.43
C ARG A 110 -22.47 5.63 20.57
N GLY A 111 -21.33 6.27 20.29
CA GLY A 111 -20.26 6.52 21.24
C GLY A 111 -19.33 5.32 21.46
N ARG A 112 -19.52 4.22 20.72
CA ARG A 112 -18.60 3.08 20.70
C ARG A 112 -17.82 3.08 19.39
N ARG A 113 -16.50 3.07 19.49
CA ARG A 113 -15.61 2.91 18.35
C ARG A 113 -15.54 1.45 17.95
N ILE A 114 -16.01 1.14 16.76
CA ILE A 114 -15.94 -0.20 16.17
C ILE A 114 -14.88 -0.16 15.07
N PRO A 115 -13.77 -0.89 15.21
CA PRO A 115 -12.78 -0.99 14.15
C PRO A 115 -13.41 -1.52 12.86
N ILE A 116 -13.16 -0.83 11.75
CA ILE A 116 -13.69 -1.18 10.42
C ILE A 116 -12.58 -1.37 9.38
N GLY A 117 -11.34 -0.95 9.68
CA GLY A 117 -10.21 -1.17 8.79
C GLY A 117 -8.96 -0.43 9.23
N THR A 118 -8.03 -0.31 8.31
CA THR A 118 -6.76 0.40 8.44
C THR A 118 -6.71 1.55 7.43
N GLY A 119 -6.01 2.62 7.76
CA GLY A 119 -5.64 3.65 6.79
C GLY A 119 -4.30 4.26 7.15
N PHE A 120 -3.73 5.06 6.25
CA PHE A 120 -2.46 5.72 6.50
C PHE A 120 -2.39 7.11 5.86
N LEU A 121 -1.66 8.01 6.52
CA LEU A 121 -1.47 9.36 6.03
C LEU A 121 -0.57 9.35 4.79
N VAL A 122 -1.01 10.02 3.72
CA VAL A 122 -0.29 10.17 2.44
C VAL A 122 0.11 11.62 2.13
N ALA A 123 -0.43 12.55 2.89
CA ALA A 123 -0.04 13.96 2.97
C ALA A 123 -0.31 14.47 4.41
N PRO A 124 0.06 15.71 4.77
CA PRO A 124 -0.11 16.21 6.13
C PRO A 124 -1.53 16.01 6.71
N ALA A 125 -2.57 16.22 5.90
CA ALA A 125 -3.97 16.13 6.30
C ALA A 125 -4.79 15.18 5.41
N LEU A 126 -4.17 14.20 4.77
CA LEU A 126 -4.85 13.33 3.80
C LEU A 126 -4.62 11.85 4.15
N LEU A 127 -5.71 11.12 4.32
CA LEU A 127 -5.75 9.70 4.62
C LEU A 127 -6.08 8.90 3.36
N LEU A 128 -5.37 7.79 3.16
CA LEU A 128 -5.70 6.77 2.16
C LEU A 128 -6.16 5.49 2.86
N THR A 129 -7.24 4.89 2.36
CA THR A 129 -7.77 3.58 2.76
C THR A 129 -8.55 2.96 1.59
N ASN A 130 -9.25 1.84 1.80
CA ASN A 130 -10.12 1.23 0.81
C ASN A 130 -11.48 1.90 0.68
N ASN A 131 -12.11 1.77 -0.49
CA ASN A 131 -13.50 2.20 -0.69
C ASN A 131 -14.42 1.38 0.21
N HIS A 132 -14.27 0.06 0.28
CA HIS A 132 -15.16 -0.73 1.14
C HIS A 132 -14.99 -0.45 2.66
N VAL A 133 -13.93 0.25 3.07
CA VAL A 133 -13.77 0.75 4.45
C VAL A 133 -14.49 2.09 4.61
N LEU A 134 -14.32 3.02 3.66
CA LEU A 134 -14.99 4.32 3.63
C LEU A 134 -15.69 4.52 2.27
N PRO A 135 -16.90 3.97 2.07
CA PRO A 135 -17.53 3.91 0.74
C PRO A 135 -18.07 5.24 0.26
N ASP A 136 -18.43 6.14 1.18
CA ASP A 136 -19.03 7.42 0.90
C ASP A 136 -18.70 8.47 1.98
N GLU A 137 -19.08 9.72 1.72
CA GLU A 137 -18.87 10.84 2.64
C GLU A 137 -19.57 10.61 3.99
N PRO A 138 -20.83 10.14 4.09
CA PRO A 138 -21.46 9.83 5.37
C PRO A 138 -20.70 8.80 6.22
N ALA A 139 -20.19 7.72 5.60
CA ALA A 139 -19.40 6.71 6.30
C ALA A 139 -18.07 7.29 6.80
N ALA A 140 -17.44 8.16 6.00
CA ALA A 140 -16.24 8.88 6.41
C ALA A 140 -16.49 9.88 7.56
N ASP A 141 -17.58 10.64 7.50
CA ASP A 141 -17.97 11.61 8.54
C ASP A 141 -18.23 10.92 9.89
N ALA A 142 -18.77 9.70 9.86
CA ALA A 142 -19.01 8.88 11.04
C ALA A 142 -17.78 8.08 11.52
N ALA A 143 -16.60 8.27 10.90
CA ALA A 143 -15.39 7.51 11.21
C ALA A 143 -14.29 8.36 11.86
N VAL A 144 -13.46 7.69 12.65
CA VAL A 144 -12.33 8.27 13.37
C VAL A 144 -11.06 7.51 12.97
N LEU A 145 -10.00 8.26 12.66
CA LEU A 145 -8.65 7.73 12.53
C LEU A 145 -7.98 7.67 13.91
N GLU A 146 -7.60 6.48 14.35
CA GLU A 146 -6.87 6.24 15.59
C GLU A 146 -5.38 5.95 15.29
N LEU A 147 -4.53 6.95 15.46
CA LEU A 147 -3.09 6.83 15.38
C LEU A 147 -2.50 6.38 16.71
N ASN A 148 -1.30 5.80 16.67
CA ASN A 148 -0.58 5.31 17.85
C ASN A 148 -1.34 4.26 18.67
N CYS A 149 -2.18 3.46 18.00
CA CYS A 149 -2.86 2.32 18.60
C CYS A 149 -1.92 1.10 18.60
N GLU A 150 -0.87 1.17 19.40
CA GLU A 150 0.22 0.19 19.51
C GLU A 150 0.76 0.17 20.93
N ASP A 151 1.47 -0.88 21.31
CA ASP A 151 2.18 -0.92 22.59
C ASP A 151 3.51 -0.18 22.49
N GLY A 152 3.93 0.43 23.60
CA GLY A 152 5.26 1.02 23.74
C GLY A 152 6.36 -0.03 23.94
N ILE A 153 7.59 0.45 24.12
CA ILE A 153 8.79 -0.42 24.16
C ILE A 153 8.75 -1.39 25.35
N ASP A 154 8.11 -0.99 26.46
CA ASP A 154 7.99 -1.79 27.69
C ASP A 154 6.59 -2.41 27.84
N HIS A 155 5.86 -2.58 26.73
CA HIS A 155 4.47 -3.10 26.67
C HIS A 155 3.42 -2.26 27.40
N GLU A 156 3.72 -0.99 27.64
CA GLU A 156 2.74 -0.02 28.10
C GLU A 156 1.78 0.36 26.97
N ALA A 157 0.51 0.54 27.30
CA ALA A 157 -0.49 0.93 26.31
C ALA A 157 -0.13 2.30 25.70
N GLY A 158 -0.01 2.35 24.36
CA GLY A 158 0.24 3.57 23.64
C GLY A 158 -0.88 4.60 23.84
N LYS A 159 -0.50 5.88 23.85
CA LYS A 159 -1.47 6.97 23.89
C LYS A 159 -2.13 7.11 22.51
N VAL A 160 -3.29 6.50 22.35
CA VAL A 160 -4.10 6.60 21.13
C VAL A 160 -4.46 8.06 20.85
N ALA A 161 -4.17 8.52 19.64
CA ALA A 161 -4.52 9.84 19.13
C ALA A 161 -5.65 9.70 18.11
N GLY A 162 -6.85 10.17 18.46
CA GLY A 162 -8.02 10.13 17.58
C GLY A 162 -8.18 11.43 16.79
N TYR A 163 -8.40 11.30 15.48
CA TYR A 163 -8.68 12.41 14.56
C TYR A 163 -9.98 12.15 13.81
N GLN A 164 -10.83 13.17 13.73
CA GLN A 164 -12.04 13.12 12.90
C GLN A 164 -11.64 13.19 11.43
N LEU A 165 -12.37 12.49 10.57
CA LEU A 165 -12.27 12.67 9.13
C LEU A 165 -13.13 13.87 8.71
N ASP A 166 -12.75 14.52 7.62
CA ASP A 166 -13.43 15.72 7.09
C ASP A 166 -13.74 15.52 5.60
N PRO A 167 -14.72 14.67 5.26
CA PRO A 167 -15.11 14.45 3.86
C PRO A 167 -15.65 15.73 3.20
N GLY A 168 -16.19 16.66 3.99
CA GLY A 168 -16.65 17.97 3.50
C GLY A 168 -15.52 18.87 2.99
N ALA A 169 -14.32 18.78 3.59
CA ALA A 169 -13.13 19.45 3.08
C ALA A 169 -12.56 18.73 1.83
N PHE A 170 -12.49 17.40 1.85
CA PHE A 170 -12.08 16.61 0.71
C PHE A 170 -12.47 15.13 0.85
N PHE A 171 -13.13 14.60 -0.17
CA PHE A 171 -13.37 13.18 -0.34
C PHE A 171 -13.28 12.79 -1.82
N LEU A 172 -12.56 11.71 -2.11
CA LEU A 172 -12.53 11.05 -3.41
C LEU A 172 -12.50 9.55 -3.19
N THR A 173 -13.35 8.82 -3.90
CA THR A 173 -13.39 7.36 -3.81
C THR A 173 -13.50 6.72 -5.19
N ASP A 174 -13.15 5.45 -5.25
CA ASP A 174 -13.30 4.57 -6.41
C ASP A 174 -13.56 3.13 -5.97
N GLU A 175 -14.67 2.56 -6.43
CA GLU A 175 -15.08 1.19 -6.10
C GLU A 175 -14.27 0.15 -6.88
N GLU A 176 -13.87 0.44 -8.13
CA GLU A 176 -13.19 -0.55 -8.99
C GLU A 176 -11.76 -0.85 -8.51
N LEU A 177 -10.99 0.20 -8.23
CA LEU A 177 -9.66 0.10 -7.61
C LEU A 177 -9.72 0.09 -6.09
N ASP A 178 -10.91 0.13 -5.50
CA ASP A 178 -11.15 -0.01 -4.06
C ASP A 178 -10.27 0.92 -3.19
N TYR A 179 -10.34 2.23 -3.43
CA TYR A 179 -9.64 3.22 -2.62
C TYR A 179 -10.50 4.43 -2.28
N SER A 180 -10.24 5.02 -1.11
CA SER A 180 -10.78 6.29 -0.66
C SER A 180 -9.67 7.20 -0.15
N LEU A 181 -9.67 8.44 -0.62
CA LEU A 181 -8.88 9.54 -0.09
C LEU A 181 -9.80 10.51 0.63
N VAL A 182 -9.48 10.82 1.87
CA VAL A 182 -10.32 11.69 2.72
C VAL A 182 -9.44 12.64 3.52
N ALA A 183 -9.86 13.90 3.63
CA ALA A 183 -9.17 14.84 4.50
C ALA A 183 -9.33 14.43 5.98
N VAL A 184 -8.33 14.77 6.78
CA VAL A 184 -8.34 14.52 8.23
C VAL A 184 -8.37 15.87 8.93
N ALA A 185 -9.36 16.06 9.80
CA ALA A 185 -9.51 17.30 10.55
C ALA A 185 -8.26 17.56 11.41
N PRO A 186 -7.83 18.83 11.54
CA PRO A 186 -6.72 19.16 12.43
C PRO A 186 -7.10 18.82 13.88
N GLY A 187 -6.12 18.31 14.63
CA GLY A 187 -6.28 18.04 16.06
C GLY A 187 -6.20 19.32 16.88
N ALA A 188 -5.13 19.49 17.66
CA ALA A 188 -4.83 20.73 18.38
C ALA A 188 -4.39 21.87 17.43
N GLY A 189 -5.19 22.19 16.42
CA GLY A 189 -4.95 23.23 15.41
C GLY A 189 -3.90 22.89 14.35
N ARG A 190 -3.42 21.65 14.31
CA ARG A 190 -2.43 21.17 13.34
C ARG A 190 -2.88 19.87 12.67
N PRO A 191 -2.53 19.65 11.40
CA PRO A 191 -2.81 18.41 10.72
C PRO A 191 -2.02 17.25 11.36
N PRO A 192 -2.56 16.02 11.37
CA PRO A 192 -1.92 14.87 12.04
C PRO A 192 -0.52 14.56 11.48
N GLY A 193 -0.30 14.79 10.19
CA GLY A 193 0.98 14.51 9.55
C GLY A 193 2.13 15.41 10.03
N ASP A 194 1.87 16.54 10.68
CA ASP A 194 2.91 17.35 11.33
C ASP A 194 3.51 16.62 12.54
N GLU A 195 2.70 15.80 13.23
CA GLU A 195 3.13 15.03 14.38
C GLU A 195 3.62 13.64 13.97
N PHE A 196 2.84 12.92 13.17
CA PHE A 196 3.06 11.51 12.84
C PHE A 196 3.87 11.29 11.55
N GLY A 197 3.96 12.30 10.69
CA GLY A 197 4.49 12.16 9.33
C GLY A 197 3.45 11.58 8.37
N TRP A 198 3.89 11.28 7.14
CA TRP A 198 3.07 10.61 6.12
C TRP A 198 3.94 9.76 5.20
N ASN A 199 3.34 8.74 4.59
CA ASN A 199 3.97 7.90 3.59
C ASN A 199 3.81 8.51 2.20
N ARG A 200 4.93 8.93 1.60
CA ARG A 200 4.92 9.50 0.25
C ARG A 200 4.59 8.43 -0.77
N LEU A 201 3.61 8.73 -1.63
CA LEU A 201 3.27 7.87 -2.76
C LEU A 201 4.15 8.21 -3.97
N VAL A 202 4.52 7.19 -4.73
CA VAL A 202 5.40 7.34 -5.89
C VAL A 202 4.73 6.68 -7.09
N HIS A 203 4.44 7.46 -8.15
CA HIS A 203 3.79 6.94 -9.35
C HIS A 203 4.71 6.00 -10.15
N GLN A 204 6.01 6.29 -10.19
CA GLN A 204 6.98 5.51 -10.95
C GLN A 204 6.91 4.01 -10.61
N GLN A 205 6.97 3.17 -11.64
CA GLN A 205 7.00 1.71 -11.51
C GLN A 205 8.39 1.21 -11.06
N GLY A 206 8.53 -0.10 -10.87
CA GLY A 206 9.79 -0.71 -10.39
C GLY A 206 10.06 -0.51 -8.90
N LYS A 207 9.00 -0.31 -8.10
CA LYS A 207 9.10 -0.18 -6.64
C LYS A 207 9.22 -1.54 -5.95
N ALA A 208 8.55 -2.55 -6.50
CA ALA A 208 8.65 -3.94 -6.12
C ALA A 208 8.92 -4.77 -7.37
N VAL A 209 9.57 -5.91 -7.18
CA VAL A 209 9.82 -6.91 -8.23
C VAL A 209 9.41 -8.28 -7.72
N ILE A 210 8.86 -9.12 -8.59
CA ILE A 210 8.41 -10.47 -8.22
C ILE A 210 9.55 -11.21 -7.55
N GLY A 211 9.27 -11.85 -6.40
CA GLY A 211 10.24 -12.53 -5.55
C GLY A 211 10.84 -11.67 -4.42
N GLU A 212 10.65 -10.34 -4.43
CA GLU A 212 11.03 -9.48 -3.30
C GLU A 212 10.08 -9.65 -2.11
N TRP A 213 10.61 -9.42 -0.91
CA TRP A 213 9.82 -9.32 0.31
C TRP A 213 9.07 -8.00 0.35
N LEU A 214 7.80 -8.07 0.77
CA LEU A 214 6.99 -6.89 1.07
C LEU A 214 6.93 -6.70 2.59
N ASN A 215 6.31 -5.63 3.08
CA ASN A 215 6.07 -5.44 4.51
C ASN A 215 4.69 -4.81 4.68
N ILE A 216 3.82 -5.37 5.53
CA ILE A 216 2.46 -4.87 5.71
C ILE A 216 2.33 -4.38 7.15
N VAL A 217 1.82 -3.16 7.33
CA VAL A 217 1.54 -2.60 8.65
C VAL A 217 0.05 -2.30 8.75
N GLY A 218 -0.63 -2.81 9.77
CA GLY A 218 -2.07 -2.62 9.89
C GLY A 218 -2.64 -3.03 11.23
N HIS A 219 -3.97 -3.11 11.28
CA HIS A 219 -4.75 -3.44 12.47
C HIS A 219 -5.60 -4.70 12.23
N PRO A 220 -4.98 -5.90 12.19
CA PRO A 220 -5.70 -7.16 12.01
C PRO A 220 -6.79 -7.31 13.08
N GLN A 221 -8.01 -7.63 12.63
CA GLN A 221 -9.23 -7.76 13.41
C GLN A 221 -9.53 -6.54 14.29
N GLY A 222 -8.99 -5.37 13.93
CA GLY A 222 -9.08 -4.17 14.75
C GLY A 222 -8.22 -4.19 16.01
N ARG A 223 -7.26 -5.10 16.15
CA ARG A 223 -6.31 -5.16 17.27
C ARG A 223 -5.33 -3.98 17.25
N LEU A 224 -4.36 -4.02 18.17
CA LEU A 224 -3.22 -3.11 18.16
C LEU A 224 -2.44 -3.28 16.84
N LYS A 225 -1.65 -2.27 16.50
CA LYS A 225 -0.89 -2.24 15.26
C LYS A 225 0.11 -3.39 15.21
N GLU A 226 0.08 -4.12 14.11
CA GLU A 226 0.95 -5.26 13.87
C GLU A 226 1.69 -5.06 12.54
N VAL A 227 2.81 -5.75 12.38
CA VAL A 227 3.63 -5.71 11.16
C VAL A 227 3.98 -7.12 10.68
N ALA A 228 3.69 -7.41 9.42
CA ALA A 228 4.08 -8.64 8.75
C ALA A 228 5.41 -8.42 8.00
N LEU A 229 6.50 -9.01 8.52
CA LEU A 229 7.88 -8.91 7.99
C LEU A 229 8.43 -10.23 7.42
N ARG A 230 7.64 -11.31 7.45
CA ARG A 230 8.04 -12.66 7.03
C ARG A 230 6.95 -13.30 6.21
N ASN A 231 7.32 -14.27 5.37
CA ASN A 231 6.40 -15.00 4.49
C ASN A 231 5.57 -14.08 3.59
N ASN A 232 6.10 -12.92 3.23
CA ASN A 232 5.38 -11.81 2.65
C ASN A 232 5.84 -11.46 1.22
N GLY A 233 6.26 -12.47 0.46
CA GLY A 233 6.88 -12.28 -0.86
C GLY A 233 5.88 -11.90 -1.95
N LEU A 234 6.31 -11.02 -2.87
CA LEU A 234 5.55 -10.69 -4.07
C LEU A 234 5.55 -11.89 -5.04
N VAL A 235 4.36 -12.44 -5.33
CA VAL A 235 4.20 -13.63 -6.16
C VAL A 235 3.75 -13.33 -7.59
N ASN A 236 3.06 -12.21 -7.81
CA ASN A 236 2.68 -11.78 -9.16
C ASN A 236 2.46 -10.28 -9.25
N GLU A 237 2.71 -9.72 -10.44
CA GLU A 237 2.41 -8.33 -10.78
C GLU A 237 1.45 -8.30 -11.97
N LEU A 238 0.29 -7.67 -11.77
CA LEU A 238 -0.74 -7.42 -12.78
C LEU A 238 -0.79 -5.92 -13.10
N ASP A 239 -1.57 -5.52 -14.10
CA ASP A 239 -1.69 -4.11 -14.51
C ASP A 239 -2.08 -3.19 -13.34
N HIS A 240 -3.11 -3.55 -12.58
CA HIS A 240 -3.60 -2.72 -11.46
C HIS A 240 -3.30 -3.29 -10.08
N PHE A 241 -2.91 -4.57 -9.99
CA PHE A 241 -2.85 -5.30 -8.72
C PHE A 241 -1.53 -6.03 -8.52
N LEU A 242 -1.15 -6.24 -7.25
CA LEU A 242 -0.08 -7.14 -6.84
C LEU A 242 -0.70 -8.34 -6.12
N HIS A 243 -0.20 -9.55 -6.42
CA HIS A 243 -0.46 -10.72 -5.59
C HIS A 243 0.78 -11.03 -4.76
N TYR A 244 0.60 -11.24 -3.47
CA TYR A 244 1.69 -11.55 -2.55
C TYR A 244 1.24 -12.58 -1.52
N ALA A 245 2.19 -13.41 -1.07
CA ALA A 245 2.01 -14.18 0.14
C ALA A 245 2.04 -13.23 1.33
N THR A 246 1.32 -13.51 2.40
CA THR A 246 1.51 -12.98 3.76
C THR A 246 0.46 -13.60 4.66
N ASP A 247 0.81 -13.77 5.94
CA ASP A 247 -0.15 -14.14 6.97
C ASP A 247 -0.93 -12.87 7.36
N THR A 248 -1.93 -12.49 6.55
CA THR A 248 -2.83 -11.37 6.88
C THR A 248 -4.21 -11.90 7.25
N GLU A 249 -4.71 -11.38 8.36
CA GLU A 249 -6.06 -11.62 8.86
C GLU A 249 -7.01 -10.49 8.40
N PRO A 250 -8.34 -10.73 8.43
CA PRO A 250 -9.34 -9.67 8.27
C PRO A 250 -8.99 -8.43 9.11
N GLY A 251 -9.32 -7.21 8.66
CA GLY A 251 -8.97 -5.96 9.36
C GLY A 251 -7.69 -5.28 8.84
N ASN A 252 -6.88 -5.98 8.04
CA ASN A 252 -5.78 -5.37 7.29
C ASN A 252 -6.25 -4.55 6.07
N SER A 253 -7.53 -4.56 5.71
CA SER A 253 -8.08 -3.72 4.62
C SER A 253 -7.66 -2.26 4.80
N GLY A 254 -7.03 -1.71 3.77
CA GLY A 254 -6.53 -0.35 3.70
C GLY A 254 -5.10 -0.18 4.22
N SER A 255 -4.44 -1.29 4.61
CA SER A 255 -3.05 -1.26 5.05
C SER A 255 -2.10 -0.93 3.89
N PRO A 256 -1.07 -0.10 4.13
CA PRO A 256 0.00 0.07 3.17
C PRO A 256 0.84 -1.21 3.10
N VAL A 257 1.13 -1.62 1.87
CA VAL A 257 2.12 -2.66 1.54
C VAL A 257 3.40 -1.95 1.10
N PHE A 258 4.50 -2.21 1.78
CA PHE A 258 5.80 -1.60 1.53
C PHE A 258 6.78 -2.57 0.87
N ASN A 259 7.80 -2.04 0.21
CA ASN A 259 9.05 -2.76 -0.06
C ASN A 259 10.05 -2.58 1.10
N ASP A 260 11.26 -3.16 1.00
CA ASP A 260 12.32 -3.01 2.02
C ASP A 260 12.86 -1.58 2.19
N GLN A 261 12.59 -0.70 1.22
CA GLN A 261 12.89 0.72 1.35
C GLN A 261 11.79 1.51 2.09
N TRP A 262 10.76 0.84 2.59
CA TRP A 262 9.60 1.45 3.25
C TRP A 262 8.85 2.42 2.33
N GLU A 263 8.77 2.09 1.05
CA GLU A 263 7.98 2.83 0.07
C GLU A 263 6.71 2.05 -0.23
N VAL A 264 5.56 2.74 -0.26
CA VAL A 264 4.27 2.09 -0.49
C VAL A 264 4.21 1.59 -1.94
N VAL A 265 4.05 0.29 -2.10
CA VAL A 265 3.94 -0.39 -3.40
C VAL A 265 2.51 -0.78 -3.73
N ALA A 266 1.71 -1.08 -2.72
CA ALA A 266 0.29 -1.35 -2.88
C ALA A 266 -0.56 -0.91 -1.67
N LEU A 267 -1.87 -0.80 -1.89
CA LEU A 267 -2.91 -0.71 -0.87
C LEU A 267 -3.52 -2.11 -0.69
N HIS A 268 -3.32 -2.75 0.46
CA HIS A 268 -3.94 -4.06 0.73
C HIS A 268 -5.46 -3.91 0.75
N HIS A 269 -6.18 -4.80 0.07
CA HIS A 269 -7.64 -4.71 0.01
C HIS A 269 -8.37 -6.05 0.06
N SER A 270 -7.69 -7.16 -0.23
CA SER A 270 -8.37 -8.46 -0.24
C SER A 270 -7.42 -9.62 0.04
N GLY A 271 -7.94 -10.63 0.74
CA GLY A 271 -7.37 -11.97 0.81
C GLY A 271 -7.93 -12.85 -0.31
N ILE A 272 -7.14 -13.82 -0.77
CA ILE A 272 -7.54 -14.79 -1.80
C ILE A 272 -7.68 -16.17 -1.14
N PRO A 273 -8.89 -16.73 -1.06
CA PRO A 273 -9.12 -18.04 -0.47
C PRO A 273 -8.73 -19.17 -1.43
N ALA A 274 -8.32 -20.31 -0.87
CA ALA A 274 -8.33 -21.57 -1.59
C ALA A 274 -9.76 -21.94 -1.97
N THR A 275 -9.94 -22.46 -3.18
CA THR A 275 -11.26 -22.90 -3.66
C THR A 275 -11.20 -24.28 -4.30
N ASP A 276 -12.30 -25.03 -4.22
CA ASP A 276 -12.49 -26.24 -5.02
C ASP A 276 -12.75 -25.93 -6.51
N ALA A 277 -12.95 -26.99 -7.30
CA ALA A 277 -13.20 -26.89 -8.74
C ALA A 277 -14.52 -26.16 -9.07
N GLU A 278 -15.49 -26.21 -8.16
CA GLU A 278 -16.77 -25.52 -8.25
C GLU A 278 -16.70 -24.07 -7.72
N GLY A 279 -15.53 -23.65 -7.22
CA GLY A 279 -15.27 -22.32 -6.72
C GLY A 279 -15.70 -22.05 -5.28
N ASN A 280 -16.11 -23.08 -4.53
CA ASN A 280 -16.42 -22.93 -3.11
C ASN A 280 -15.14 -22.76 -2.30
N TRP A 281 -15.19 -21.91 -1.28
CA TRP A 281 -14.06 -21.66 -0.39
C TRP A 281 -13.74 -22.89 0.47
N LEU A 282 -12.46 -23.04 0.78
CA LEU A 282 -11.94 -24.16 1.55
C LEU A 282 -11.37 -23.70 2.89
N LYS A 283 -11.41 -24.61 3.86
CA LYS A 283 -10.67 -24.53 5.13
C LYS A 283 -9.26 -25.08 4.96
N ALA A 284 -8.39 -24.83 5.94
CA ALA A 284 -6.99 -25.28 5.89
C ALA A 284 -6.84 -26.81 5.82
N ASP A 285 -7.83 -27.55 6.32
CA ASP A 285 -7.92 -29.02 6.24
C ASP A 285 -8.41 -29.53 4.86
N GLY A 286 -8.68 -28.63 3.91
CA GLY A 286 -9.17 -28.94 2.57
C GLY A 286 -10.67 -29.20 2.47
N SER A 287 -11.42 -29.16 3.57
CA SER A 287 -12.88 -29.28 3.54
C SER A 287 -13.55 -27.95 3.23
N ARG A 288 -14.79 -27.99 2.72
CA ARG A 288 -15.54 -26.79 2.34
C ARG A 288 -15.85 -25.89 3.53
N TRP A 289 -15.56 -24.60 3.39
CA TRP A 289 -15.92 -23.55 4.33
C TRP A 289 -17.41 -23.19 4.23
N ARG A 290 -18.01 -22.84 5.36
CA ARG A 290 -19.38 -22.33 5.48
C ARG A 290 -19.37 -21.02 6.27
N PRO A 291 -20.35 -20.11 6.06
CA PRO A 291 -20.44 -18.87 6.85
C PRO A 291 -20.46 -19.06 8.37
N SER A 292 -20.94 -20.22 8.86
CA SER A 292 -20.93 -20.57 10.28
C SER A 292 -19.55 -20.86 10.86
N ASP A 293 -18.55 -21.14 10.02
CA ASP A 293 -17.19 -21.49 10.45
C ASP A 293 -16.37 -20.26 10.84
N GLY A 294 -16.80 -19.07 10.41
CA GLY A 294 -16.10 -17.80 10.63
C GLY A 294 -14.91 -17.58 9.70
N ASP A 295 -14.48 -16.33 9.55
CA ASP A 295 -13.47 -15.93 8.58
C ASP A 295 -12.08 -16.53 8.88
N ASP A 296 -11.78 -16.79 10.15
CA ASP A 296 -10.51 -17.38 10.60
C ASP A 296 -10.34 -18.85 10.16
N ALA A 297 -11.44 -19.51 9.77
CA ALA A 297 -11.38 -20.87 9.25
C ALA A 297 -11.03 -20.93 7.75
N VAL A 298 -11.10 -19.81 7.03
CA VAL A 298 -10.81 -19.75 5.59
C VAL A 298 -9.32 -20.01 5.34
N HIS A 299 -9.02 -20.87 4.37
CA HIS A 299 -7.65 -21.08 3.92
C HIS A 299 -7.25 -19.99 2.93
N TRP A 300 -6.66 -18.92 3.42
CA TRP A 300 -6.11 -17.87 2.58
C TRP A 300 -4.79 -18.34 1.95
N ILE A 301 -4.67 -18.25 0.63
CA ILE A 301 -3.51 -18.73 -0.14
C ILE A 301 -2.64 -17.60 -0.71
N ALA A 302 -3.20 -16.41 -0.81
CA ALA A 302 -2.52 -15.21 -1.28
C ALA A 302 -3.31 -13.98 -0.84
N ASN A 303 -2.74 -12.81 -1.09
CA ASN A 303 -3.38 -11.52 -0.89
C ASN A 303 -3.28 -10.69 -2.15
N GLU A 304 -4.19 -9.74 -2.29
CA GLU A 304 -4.21 -8.77 -3.36
C GLU A 304 -4.11 -7.34 -2.79
N GLY A 305 -3.35 -6.51 -3.49
CA GLY A 305 -3.25 -5.10 -3.19
C GLY A 305 -3.24 -4.27 -4.47
N VAL A 306 -3.91 -3.13 -4.44
CA VAL A 306 -3.97 -2.20 -5.57
C VAL A 306 -2.62 -1.52 -5.70
N ARG A 307 -1.99 -1.61 -6.88
CA ARG A 307 -0.69 -1.01 -7.15
C ARG A 307 -0.77 0.50 -6.99
N VAL A 308 0.13 1.08 -6.19
CA VAL A 308 0.20 2.54 -6.01
C VAL A 308 0.41 3.28 -7.34
N SER A 309 1.15 2.69 -8.30
CA SER A 309 1.30 3.27 -9.64
C SER A 309 -0.03 3.36 -10.38
N ALA A 310 -0.85 2.30 -10.34
CA ALA A 310 -2.15 2.27 -11.00
C ALA A 310 -3.15 3.19 -10.31
N LEU A 311 -3.18 3.18 -8.97
CA LEU A 311 -4.01 4.10 -8.16
C LEU A 311 -3.70 5.56 -8.52
N LEU A 312 -2.42 5.95 -8.53
CA LEU A 312 -2.04 7.32 -8.86
C LEU A 312 -2.32 7.67 -10.33
N GLY A 313 -2.09 6.73 -11.26
CA GLY A 313 -2.42 6.91 -12.67
C GLY A 313 -3.91 7.15 -12.89
N HIS A 314 -4.74 6.36 -12.21
CA HIS A 314 -6.19 6.54 -12.20
C HIS A 314 -6.59 7.87 -11.56
N LEU A 315 -6.13 8.15 -10.33
CA LEU A 315 -6.45 9.36 -9.58
C LEU A 315 -6.16 10.64 -10.36
N PHE A 316 -4.99 10.74 -10.97
CA PHE A 316 -4.57 11.91 -11.75
C PHE A 316 -5.10 11.91 -13.20
N GLY A 317 -5.65 10.79 -13.67
CA GLY A 317 -6.35 10.69 -14.96
C GLY A 317 -7.82 11.10 -14.90
N ARG A 318 -8.39 11.26 -13.69
CA ARG A 318 -9.78 11.69 -13.49
C ARG A 318 -9.96 13.19 -13.79
N PRO A 319 -11.18 13.62 -14.18
CA PRO A 319 -11.54 15.04 -14.19
C PRO A 319 -11.57 15.56 -12.74
N LEU A 320 -10.65 16.46 -12.42
CA LEU A 320 -10.51 17.05 -11.08
C LEU A 320 -10.86 18.54 -11.12
N THR A 321 -11.59 19.01 -10.11
CA THR A 321 -11.77 20.45 -9.89
C THR A 321 -10.43 21.09 -9.47
N PRO A 322 -10.25 22.41 -9.66
CA PRO A 322 -9.03 23.10 -9.19
C PRO A 322 -8.76 22.91 -7.70
N VAL A 323 -9.82 22.88 -6.87
CA VAL A 323 -9.72 22.66 -5.43
C VAL A 323 -9.21 21.24 -5.13
N GLN A 324 -9.81 20.21 -5.76
CA GLN A 324 -9.35 18.84 -5.60
C GLN A 324 -7.90 18.67 -6.05
N ARG A 325 -7.54 19.32 -7.16
CA ARG A 325 -6.16 19.27 -7.67
C ARG A 325 -5.16 19.89 -6.69
N ALA A 326 -5.50 21.02 -6.08
CA ALA A 326 -4.66 21.67 -5.09
C ALA A 326 -4.43 20.78 -3.85
N VAL A 327 -5.46 20.06 -3.39
CA VAL A 327 -5.31 19.07 -2.30
C VAL A 327 -4.40 17.92 -2.76
N LEU A 328 -4.59 17.37 -3.96
CA LEU A 328 -3.78 16.26 -4.46
C LEU A 328 -2.31 16.62 -4.69
N ASP A 329 -1.99 17.88 -5.01
CA ASP A 329 -0.60 18.32 -5.13
C ASP A 329 0.16 18.24 -3.79
N SER A 330 -0.55 18.17 -2.64
CA SER A 330 0.06 17.92 -1.32
C SER A 330 0.67 16.52 -1.16
N LEU A 331 0.30 15.55 -2.02
CA LEU A 331 0.97 14.24 -2.11
C LEU A 331 2.45 14.37 -2.53
N GLY A 332 2.79 15.50 -3.15
CA GLY A 332 4.13 15.83 -3.60
C GLY A 332 4.44 15.36 -5.03
N PRO A 333 5.56 15.84 -5.60
CA PRO A 333 5.85 15.70 -7.03
C PRO A 333 6.09 14.25 -7.49
N GLN A 334 6.46 13.35 -6.57
CA GLN A 334 6.69 11.94 -6.91
C GLN A 334 5.38 11.17 -7.16
N ALA A 335 4.25 11.68 -6.64
CA ALA A 335 2.94 11.08 -6.82
C ALA A 335 2.31 11.42 -8.19
N VAL A 336 2.79 12.47 -8.86
CA VAL A 336 2.23 12.96 -10.12
C VAL A 336 2.76 12.13 -11.30
N PRO A 337 1.89 11.57 -12.17
CA PRO A 337 2.31 10.90 -13.39
C PRO A 337 3.11 11.79 -14.33
N ALA A 338 4.05 11.20 -15.08
CA ALA A 338 4.84 11.94 -16.05
C ALA A 338 3.93 12.57 -17.13
N GLY A 339 4.14 13.85 -17.43
CA GLY A 339 3.34 14.61 -18.40
C GLY A 339 2.14 15.36 -17.80
N VAL A 340 1.82 15.13 -16.53
CA VAL A 340 0.77 15.90 -15.83
C VAL A 340 1.41 17.12 -15.16
N GLN A 341 0.99 18.32 -15.54
CA GLN A 341 1.47 19.56 -14.90
C GLN A 341 0.88 19.69 -13.48
N PRO A 342 1.66 20.17 -12.49
CA PRO A 342 1.11 20.58 -11.19
C PRO A 342 0.11 21.72 -11.38
N ALA A 343 -0.87 21.88 -10.48
CA ALA A 343 -1.68 23.09 -10.52
C ALA A 343 -0.80 24.32 -10.28
N ALA A 344 -1.11 25.42 -10.96
CA ALA A 344 -0.53 26.70 -10.62
C ALA A 344 -0.83 26.99 -9.13
N PRO A 345 0.14 27.48 -8.35
CA PRO A 345 -0.11 27.82 -6.95
C PRO A 345 -1.29 28.78 -6.88
N ALA A 346 -2.27 28.49 -6.01
CA ALA A 346 -3.36 29.40 -5.74
C ALA A 346 -2.74 30.73 -5.29
N VAL A 347 -2.97 31.79 -6.06
CA VAL A 347 -2.51 33.13 -5.70
C VAL A 347 -3.23 33.47 -4.40
N ALA A 348 -2.48 33.57 -3.31
CA ALA A 348 -2.99 34.10 -2.06
C ALA A 348 -3.45 35.53 -2.36
N ASP A 349 -4.76 35.76 -2.32
CA ASP A 349 -5.35 37.08 -2.54
C ASP A 349 -4.98 37.97 -1.35
N SER A 350 -3.82 38.62 -1.44
CA SER A 350 -3.38 39.63 -0.49
C SER A 350 -4.13 40.93 -0.81
N ALA A 351 -5.42 40.97 -0.50
CA ALA A 351 -6.23 42.17 -0.53
C ALA A 351 -6.74 42.46 0.89
N VAL A 352 -5.86 42.97 1.75
CA VAL A 352 -6.23 43.56 3.03
C VAL A 352 -5.61 44.96 3.14
N THR A 353 -6.53 45.94 3.05
CA THR A 353 -6.53 47.28 3.64
C THR A 353 -5.51 48.32 3.18
N GLY A 354 -5.92 49.14 2.22
CA GLY A 354 -5.57 50.56 2.16
C GLY A 354 -6.75 51.42 2.61
N LEU A 355 -6.77 51.78 3.89
CA LEU A 355 -7.60 52.85 4.47
C LEU A 355 -6.98 53.26 5.80
N VAL A 356 -6.04 54.20 5.77
CA VAL A 356 -6.05 55.46 6.55
C VAL A 356 -5.26 56.50 5.75
#